data_AF-A0A2N7RHL0-F1
#
_entry.id   AF-A0A2N7RHL0-F1
#
_cell.length_a   1.000
_cell.length_b   1.000
_cell.length_c   1.000
_cell.angle_alpha   90.00
_cell.angle_beta   90.00
_cell.angle_gamma   90.00
#
_symmetry.space_group_name_H-M   'P 1'
#
loop_
_entity.id
_entity.type
_entity.pdbx_description
1 polymer ?
#
loop_
_entity_poly.entity_id
_entity_poly.type
_entity_poly.pdbx_seq_one_letter_code
_entity_poly.pdbx_strand_id
1 'polypeptide(L)'
;MQNALYSNTLDGPSLTIVDSDDRTGVFAGTLHHQGIDYDIVNGRYASLNGYQPPTVVTLIANHQDHGYFALTLFSPSRGTHELRGHCVRVTYDGAVSSLPGDFVRHA
;
A
#
# COMPACT_ATOMS: atom_id res chain seq x y z
N MET A 1 6.56 -2.82 -10.68
CA MET A 1 6.94 -2.09 -9.46
C MET A 1 8.13 -2.80 -8.84
N GLN A 2 9.03 -2.07 -8.17
CA GLN A 2 10.15 -2.70 -7.46
C GLN A 2 9.82 -2.81 -5.97
N ASN A 3 10.50 -3.73 -5.29
CA ASN A 3 10.50 -3.81 -3.83
C ASN A 3 10.87 -2.43 -3.25
N ALA A 4 10.13 -2.01 -2.24
CA ALA A 4 10.18 -0.64 -1.77
C ALA A 4 9.62 -0.52 -0.36
N LEU A 5 10.27 0.31 0.45
CA LEU A 5 9.76 0.78 1.72
C LEU A 5 9.17 2.18 1.51
N TYR A 6 8.01 2.43 2.11
CA TYR A 6 7.34 3.71 2.11
C TYR A 6 6.98 4.15 3.53
N SER A 7 7.14 5.45 3.80
CA SER A 7 6.60 6.08 5.00
C SER A 7 5.46 7.01 4.66
N ASN A 8 4.44 7.02 5.52
CA ASN A 8 3.37 7.99 5.41
C ASN A 8 3.82 9.37 5.85
N THR A 9 3.30 10.40 5.18
CA THR A 9 3.71 11.79 5.41
C THR A 9 3.08 12.43 6.65
N LEU A 10 2.07 11.79 7.27
CA LEU A 10 1.25 12.36 8.36
C LEU A 10 1.07 11.38 9.54
N ASP A 11 2.16 10.85 10.11
CA ASP A 11 2.13 9.87 11.23
C ASP A 11 1.18 8.68 11.00
N GLY A 12 0.97 8.32 9.74
CA GLY A 12 0.14 7.20 9.31
C GLY A 12 0.89 5.86 9.26
N PRO A 13 0.30 4.82 8.65
CA PRO A 13 0.95 3.52 8.49
C PRO A 13 2.20 3.60 7.59
N SER A 14 3.19 2.72 7.75
CA SER A 14 4.24 2.52 6.74
C SER A 14 3.93 1.28 5.89
N LEU A 15 4.48 1.23 4.67
CA LEU A 15 4.20 0.17 3.70
C LEU A 15 5.51 -0.40 3.17
N THR A 16 5.67 -1.72 3.26
CA THR A 16 6.75 -2.47 2.65
C THR A 16 6.19 -3.33 1.53
N ILE A 17 6.70 -3.16 0.32
CA ILE A 17 6.36 -3.97 -0.85
C ILE A 17 7.55 -4.88 -1.17
N VAL A 18 7.28 -6.17 -1.34
CA VAL A 18 8.24 -7.20 -1.78
C VAL A 18 7.63 -8.10 -2.84
N ASP A 19 8.45 -8.94 -3.46
CA ASP A 19 8.05 -9.96 -4.45
C ASP A 19 7.13 -9.41 -5.56
N SER A 20 7.45 -8.22 -6.05
CA SER A 20 6.67 -7.60 -7.13
C SER A 20 6.92 -8.30 -8.46
N ASP A 21 5.85 -8.75 -9.11
CA ASP A 21 5.87 -9.35 -10.45
C ASP A 21 5.30 -8.36 -11.47
N ASP A 22 6.20 -7.75 -12.23
CA ASP A 22 5.94 -6.81 -13.34
C ASP A 22 5.03 -7.39 -14.44
N ARG A 23 5.01 -8.71 -14.60
CA ARG A 23 4.24 -9.38 -15.64
C ARG A 23 2.78 -9.56 -15.27
N THR A 24 2.48 -9.72 -13.98
CA THR A 24 1.13 -9.97 -13.45
C THR A 24 0.57 -8.80 -12.64
N GLY A 25 1.40 -7.82 -12.30
CA GLY A 25 1.04 -6.68 -11.45
C GLY A 25 0.79 -7.08 -10.01
N VAL A 26 1.24 -8.26 -9.55
CA VAL A 26 1.06 -8.75 -8.18
C VAL A 26 2.25 -8.35 -7.31
N PHE A 27 2.00 -8.15 -6.02
CA PHE A 27 3.06 -8.02 -5.02
C PHE A 27 2.60 -8.55 -3.66
N ALA A 28 3.57 -8.79 -2.78
CA ALA A 28 3.39 -9.11 -1.38
C ALA A 28 4.04 -8.04 -0.48
N GLY A 29 3.97 -8.22 0.83
CA GLY A 29 4.64 -7.35 1.79
C GLY A 29 3.84 -7.13 3.06
N THR A 30 4.12 -6.02 3.74
CA THR A 30 3.51 -5.69 5.03
C THR A 30 3.12 -4.23 5.11
N LEU A 31 2.06 -3.94 5.83
CA LEU A 31 1.69 -2.60 6.26
C LEU A 31 1.85 -2.52 7.77
N HIS A 32 2.68 -1.59 8.25
CA HIS A 32 2.94 -1.43 9.69
C HIS A 32 2.17 -0.23 10.24
N HIS A 33 1.46 -0.42 11.35
CA HIS A 33 0.74 0.67 12.00
C HIS A 33 0.65 0.44 13.51
N GLN A 34 1.02 1.45 14.30
CA GLN A 34 0.93 1.43 15.77
C GLN A 34 1.61 0.20 16.41
N GLY A 35 2.77 -0.22 15.87
CA GLY A 35 3.54 -1.35 16.40
C GLY A 35 3.06 -2.73 15.92
N ILE A 36 2.10 -2.79 15.00
CA ILE A 36 1.52 -4.03 14.47
C ILE A 36 1.81 -4.12 12.98
N ASP A 37 2.29 -5.28 12.53
CA ASP A 37 2.45 -5.63 11.12
C ASP A 37 1.20 -6.32 10.59
N TYR A 38 0.70 -5.86 9.45
CA TYR A 38 -0.42 -6.46 8.72
C TYR A 38 0.11 -7.02 7.41
N ASP A 39 -0.06 -8.32 7.19
CA ASP A 39 0.41 -8.99 5.97
C ASP A 39 -0.47 -8.62 4.78
N ILE A 40 0.16 -8.32 3.64
CA ILE A 40 -0.56 -8.03 2.39
C ILE A 40 -1.07 -9.34 1.81
N VAL A 41 -2.38 -9.57 1.93
CA VAL A 41 -3.06 -10.76 1.40
C VAL A 41 -3.51 -10.60 -0.05
N ASN A 42 -3.61 -9.36 -0.53
CA ASN A 42 -3.91 -9.05 -1.92
C ASN A 42 -3.28 -7.72 -2.31
N GLY A 43 -2.16 -7.75 -3.04
CA GLY A 43 -1.51 -6.56 -3.59
C GLY A 43 -1.54 -6.57 -5.11
N ARG A 44 -2.02 -5.48 -5.72
CA ARG A 44 -2.05 -5.28 -7.18
C ARG A 44 -1.58 -3.89 -7.58
N TYR A 45 -0.86 -3.79 -8.68
CA TYR A 45 -0.62 -2.53 -9.37
C TYR A 45 -0.82 -2.68 -10.87
N ALA A 46 -1.14 -1.56 -11.50
CA ALA A 46 -1.22 -1.46 -12.95
C ALA A 46 -0.73 -0.08 -13.38
N SER A 47 -0.01 -0.03 -14.49
CA SER A 47 0.39 1.21 -15.14
C SER A 47 -0.29 1.32 -16.49
N LEU A 48 -0.72 2.52 -16.88
CA LEU A 48 -1.22 2.76 -18.23
C LEU A 48 -0.02 2.74 -19.21
N ASN A 49 -0.26 2.28 -20.45
CA ASN A 49 0.69 2.38 -21.56
C ASN A 49 2.13 1.86 -21.29
N GLY A 50 2.27 0.71 -20.63
CA GLY A 50 3.58 0.03 -20.51
C GLY A 50 4.58 0.74 -19.60
N TYR A 51 4.24 0.87 -18.31
CA TYR A 51 5.04 1.53 -17.26
C TYR A 51 5.12 3.06 -17.36
N GLN A 52 4.18 3.68 -18.08
CA GLN A 52 4.00 5.12 -17.98
C GLN A 52 3.08 5.47 -16.80
N PRO A 53 3.33 6.58 -16.10
CA PRO A 53 2.36 7.09 -15.14
C PRO A 53 1.01 7.41 -15.80
N PRO A 54 -0.10 7.35 -15.03
CA PRO A 54 -0.15 6.98 -13.62
C PRO A 54 -0.05 5.47 -13.38
N THR A 55 0.50 5.09 -12.22
CA THR A 55 0.41 3.73 -11.70
C THR A 55 -0.63 3.69 -10.59
N VAL A 56 -1.61 2.82 -10.69
CA VAL A 56 -2.52 2.51 -9.58
C VAL A 56 -1.95 1.38 -8.75
N VAL A 57 -2.10 1.46 -7.43
CA VAL A 57 -1.76 0.41 -6.46
C VAL A 57 -2.99 0.18 -5.58
N THR A 58 -3.48 -1.04 -5.53
CA THR A 58 -4.56 -1.45 -4.64
C THR A 58 -4.08 -2.57 -3.76
N LEU A 59 -4.37 -2.51 -2.46
CA LEU A 59 -4.04 -3.62 -1.57
C LEU A 59 -5.03 -3.82 -0.43
N ILE A 60 -5.07 -5.06 0.05
CA ILE A 60 -5.67 -5.47 1.32
C ILE A 60 -4.56 -6.06 2.18
N ALA A 61 -4.42 -5.57 3.40
CA ALA A 61 -3.54 -6.14 4.42
C ALA A 61 -4.37 -6.55 5.64
N ASN A 62 -3.97 -7.61 6.35
CA ASN A 62 -4.69 -8.08 7.53
C ASN A 62 -3.77 -8.50 8.67
N HIS A 63 -4.34 -8.51 9.87
CA HIS A 63 -3.76 -9.15 11.03
C HIS A 63 -4.89 -9.81 11.81
N GLN A 64 -4.70 -11.08 12.20
CA GLN A 64 -5.77 -11.92 12.76
C GLN A 64 -6.49 -11.27 13.97
N ASP A 65 -5.74 -10.56 14.82
CA ASP A 65 -6.25 -9.97 16.07
C ASP A 65 -6.60 -8.47 15.95
N HIS A 66 -6.30 -7.83 14.81
CA HIS A 66 -6.37 -6.37 14.68
C HIS A 66 -7.17 -5.86 13.48
N GLY A 67 -7.57 -6.75 12.57
CA GLY A 67 -8.48 -6.45 11.47
C GLY A 67 -7.76 -6.24 10.14
N TYR A 68 -8.23 -5.26 9.37
CA TYR A 68 -7.86 -5.08 7.96
C TYR A 68 -7.49 -3.64 7.64
N PHE A 69 -6.66 -3.51 6.61
CA PHE A 69 -6.42 -2.29 5.87
C PHE A 69 -6.80 -2.50 4.41
N ALA A 70 -7.48 -1.53 3.82
CA ALA A 70 -7.78 -1.49 2.39
C ALA A 70 -7.31 -0.15 1.81
N LEU A 71 -6.43 -0.20 0.82
CA LEU A 71 -5.84 1.00 0.22
C LEU A 71 -6.07 1.02 -1.29
N THR A 72 -6.33 2.21 -1.82
CA THR A 72 -6.29 2.51 -3.25
C THR A 72 -5.47 3.77 -3.43
N LEU A 73 -4.32 3.61 -4.06
CA LEU A 73 -3.28 4.62 -4.18
C LEU A 73 -2.90 4.83 -5.64
N PHE A 74 -2.39 6.01 -5.94
CA PHE A 74 -1.98 6.42 -7.26
C PHE A 74 -0.60 7.06 -7.21
N SER A 75 0.25 6.72 -8.18
CA SER A 75 1.52 7.39 -8.41
C SER A 75 1.48 8.18 -9.71
N PRO A 76 1.78 9.49 -9.68
CA PRO A 76 1.94 10.29 -10.89
C PRO A 76 3.36 10.17 -11.48
N SER A 77 4.29 9.53 -10.77
CA SER A 77 5.70 9.45 -11.17
C SER A 77 6.07 8.07 -11.70
N ARG A 78 7.05 8.06 -12.60
CA ARG A 78 7.70 6.82 -13.03
C ARG A 78 8.50 6.28 -11.85
N GLY A 79 8.44 4.97 -11.58
CA GLY A 79 9.17 4.34 -10.48
C GLY A 79 8.51 4.46 -9.09
N THR A 80 7.28 4.98 -9.04
CA THR A 80 6.43 5.02 -7.84
C THR A 80 7.11 5.65 -6.63
N HIS A 81 7.74 6.81 -6.80
CA HIS A 81 8.41 7.52 -5.70
C HIS A 81 7.45 8.05 -4.64
N GLU A 82 6.20 8.27 -5.04
CA GLU A 82 5.12 8.66 -4.15
C GLU A 82 3.85 7.88 -4.50
N LEU A 83 3.06 7.56 -3.48
CA LEU A 83 1.73 6.97 -3.61
C LEU A 83 0.76 7.84 -2.82
N ARG A 84 -0.34 8.24 -3.43
CA ARG A 84 -1.35 9.10 -2.79
C ARG A 84 -2.73 8.51 -2.99
N GLY A 85 -3.58 8.60 -1.98
CA GLY A 85 -4.94 8.11 -2.08
C GLY A 85 -5.60 7.85 -0.74
N HIS A 86 -6.42 6.81 -0.70
CA HIS A 86 -7.23 6.50 0.47
C HIS A 86 -6.72 5.26 1.19
N CYS A 87 -6.69 5.35 2.51
CA CYS A 87 -6.38 4.27 3.42
C CYS A 87 -7.55 4.10 4.39
N VAL A 88 -8.17 2.93 4.37
CA VAL A 88 -9.25 2.56 5.27
C VAL A 88 -8.75 1.48 6.22
N ARG A 89 -8.99 1.66 7.52
CA ARG A 89 -8.77 0.67 8.55
C ARG A 89 -10.11 0.13 9.03
N VAL A 90 -10.20 -1.17 9.20
CA VAL A 90 -11.31 -1.87 9.85
C VAL A 90 -10.75 -2.66 11.00
N THR A 91 -11.19 -2.38 12.23
CA THR A 91 -10.75 -3.14 13.42
C THR A 91 -11.53 -4.44 13.57
N TYR A 92 -11.06 -5.34 14.43
CA TYR A 92 -11.66 -6.66 14.66
C TYR A 92 -13.15 -6.58 15.08
N ASP A 93 -13.54 -5.54 15.80
CA ASP A 93 -14.93 -5.25 16.21
C ASP A 93 -15.79 -4.62 15.09
N GLY A 94 -15.23 -4.43 13.90
CA GLY A 94 -15.92 -3.87 12.74
C GLY A 94 -15.94 -2.35 12.67
N ALA A 95 -15.26 -1.62 13.57
CA ALA A 95 -15.17 -0.17 13.47
C ALA A 95 -14.33 0.25 12.25
N VAL A 96 -14.81 1.23 11.50
CA VAL A 96 -14.18 1.70 10.26
C VAL A 96 -13.65 3.11 10.45
N SER A 97 -12.39 3.35 10.08
CA SER A 97 -11.77 4.68 10.09
C SER A 97 -10.97 4.93 8.82
N SER A 98 -10.84 6.20 8.45
CA SER A 98 -9.96 6.64 7.37
C SER A 98 -8.66 7.19 7.95
N LEU A 99 -7.55 6.84 7.32
CA LEU A 99 -6.21 7.31 7.67
C LEU A 99 -5.58 8.03 6.47
N PRO A 100 -4.57 8.88 6.68
CA PRO A 100 -3.81 9.45 5.58
C PRO A 100 -3.25 8.34 4.69
N GLY A 101 -3.37 8.50 3.37
CA GLY A 101 -2.90 7.53 2.36
C GLY A 101 -1.76 8.05 1.51
N ASP A 102 -1.01 9.04 2.00
CA ASP A 102 0.08 9.67 1.28
C ASP A 102 1.42 9.09 1.76
N PHE A 103 2.11 8.41 0.87
CA PHE A 103 3.32 7.66 1.12
C PHE A 103 4.48 8.13 0.24
N VAL A 104 5.67 8.21 0.82
CA VAL A 104 6.91 8.54 0.11
C VAL A 104 7.87 7.35 0.19
N ARG A 105 8.43 6.97 -0.96
CA ARG A 105 9.38 5.87 -1.08
C ARG A 105 10.73 6.25 -0.47
N HIS A 106 11.33 5.34 0.28
CA HIS A 106 12.72 5.45 0.73
C HIS A 106 13.67 5.08 -0.41
N ALA A 107 14.81 5.80 -0.49
CA ALA A 107 15.84 5.59 -1.50
C ALA A 107 16.58 4.26 -1.32
#